data_AF-A0A933MQU4-F1
#
_entry.id   AF-A0A933MQU4-F1
#
_cell.length_a   1.000
_cell.length_b   1.000
_cell.length_c   1.000
_cell.angle_alpha   90.00
_cell.angle_beta   90.00
_cell.angle_gamma   90.00
#
_symmetry.space_group_name_H-M   'P 1'
#
loop_
_entity.id
_entity.type
_entity.pdbx_description
1 polymer ?
#
loop_
_entity_poly.entity_id
_entity_poly.type
_entity_poly.pdbx_seq_one_letter_code
_entity_poly.pdbx_strand_id
1 'polypeptide(L)' 'KVIRDKIMIEYDAIYPEYGFAKHKGYGTGLHLQSMERHGVCNIHRTTYAPVRELLIKQVRLSKGKMPAQRVKVVPN' A
#
# COMPACT_ATOMS: atom_id res chain seq x y z
N LYS A 1 -15.41 -2.38 -17.31
CA LYS A 1 -14.83 -2.19 -15.95
C LYS A 1 -13.80 -1.06 -15.98
N VAL A 2 -14.21 0.18 -16.26
CA VAL A 2 -13.31 1.31 -16.59
C VAL A 2 -12.89 2.11 -15.34
N ILE A 3 -13.78 2.17 -14.35
CA ILE A 3 -13.58 2.97 -13.13
C ILE A 3 -12.40 2.45 -12.29
N ARG A 4 -12.19 1.13 -12.25
CA ARG A 4 -11.07 0.52 -11.49
C ARG A 4 -9.71 0.92 -12.05
N ASP A 5 -9.55 0.98 -13.37
CA ASP A 5 -8.27 1.36 -13.98
C ASP A 5 -7.94 2.82 -13.69
N LYS A 6 -8.93 3.71 -13.78
CA LYS A 6 -8.78 5.12 -13.40
C LYS A 6 -8.37 5.28 -11.94
N ILE A 7 -9.06 4.61 -11.03
CA ILE A 7 -8.74 4.63 -9.60
C ILE A 7 -7.30 4.16 -9.33
N MET A 8 -6.81 3.13 -10.04
CA MET A 8 -5.43 2.65 -9.86
C MET A 8 -4.38 3.66 -10.37
N ILE A 9 -4.69 4.41 -11.43
CA ILE A 9 -3.84 5.49 -11.93
C ILE A 9 -3.84 6.67 -10.93
N GLU A 10 -5.00 7.01 -10.37
CA GLU A 10 -5.10 8.04 -9.32
C GLU A 10 -4.31 7.63 -8.07
N TYR A 11 -4.39 6.37 -7.66
CA TYR A 11 -3.55 5.86 -6.57
C TYR A 11 -2.07 5.85 -6.89
N ASP A 12 -1.68 5.64 -8.15
CA ASP A 12 -0.29 5.75 -8.57
C ASP A 12 0.23 7.19 -8.45
N ALA A 13 -0.59 8.18 -8.81
CA ALA A 13 -0.23 9.59 -8.64
C ALA A 13 -0.03 9.97 -7.16
N ILE A 14 -0.80 9.37 -6.26
CA ILE A 14 -0.72 9.60 -4.81
C ILE A 14 0.46 8.82 -4.20
N TYR A 15 0.61 7.56 -4.60
CA TYR A 15 1.59 6.59 -4.12
C TYR A 15 2.51 6.09 -5.26
N PRO A 16 3.31 6.98 -5.87
CA PRO A 16 4.18 6.60 -7.00
C PRO A 16 5.26 5.61 -6.57
N GLU A 17 5.53 5.53 -5.27
CA GLU A 17 6.46 4.60 -4.62
C GLU A 17 6.03 3.13 -4.74
N TYR A 18 4.73 2.87 -4.90
CA TYR A 18 4.16 1.53 -4.94
C TYR A 18 3.93 1.04 -6.37
N GLY A 19 3.71 1.94 -7.33
CA GLY A 19 3.55 1.59 -8.75
C GLY A 19 2.18 0.99 -9.09
N PHE A 20 1.11 1.45 -8.44
CA PHE A 20 -0.27 0.96 -8.64
C PHE A 20 -0.73 0.99 -10.10
N ALA A 21 -0.23 1.89 -10.93
CA ALA A 21 -0.57 1.93 -12.35
C ALA A 21 -0.05 0.69 -13.10
N LYS A 22 1.10 0.13 -12.68
CA LYS A 22 1.72 -1.03 -13.32
C LYS A 22 1.09 -2.35 -12.90
N HIS A 23 0.80 -2.51 -11.61
CA HIS A 23 0.33 -3.78 -11.06
C HIS A 23 -1.14 -3.73 -10.63
N LYS A 24 -1.86 -2.61 -10.78
CA LYS A 24 -3.31 -2.45 -10.49
C LYS A 24 -3.76 -2.93 -9.10
N GLY A 25 -2.86 -2.86 -8.12
CA GLY A 25 -3.10 -3.38 -6.76
C GLY A 25 -2.93 -4.89 -6.60
N TYR A 26 -2.46 -5.62 -7.61
CA TYR A 26 -2.05 -7.01 -7.46
C TYR A 26 -0.71 -7.12 -6.72
N GLY A 27 -0.61 -8.09 -5.80
CA GLY A 27 0.55 -8.37 -4.96
C GLY A 27 1.72 -8.99 -5.72
N THR A 28 2.25 -8.26 -6.70
CA THR A 28 3.47 -8.64 -7.44
C THR A 28 4.71 -8.48 -6.55
N GLY A 29 5.84 -9.11 -6.92
CA GLY A 29 7.10 -8.98 -6.17
C GLY A 29 7.54 -7.53 -5.99
N LEU A 30 7.32 -6.68 -7.00
CA LEU A 30 7.53 -5.23 -6.93
C LEU A 30 6.67 -4.58 -5.84
N HIS A 31 5.39 -4.95 -5.77
CA HIS A 31 4.48 -4.43 -4.77
C HIS A 31 4.89 -4.83 -3.35
N LEU A 32 5.30 -6.08 -3.15
CA LEU A 32 5.82 -6.58 -1.87
C LEU A 32 7.09 -5.82 -1.44
N GLN A 33 8.03 -5.59 -2.36
CA GLN A 33 9.23 -4.81 -2.08
C GLN A 33 8.93 -3.35 -1.73
N SER A 34 8.01 -2.71 -2.45
CA SER A 34 7.56 -1.35 -2.12
C SER A 34 6.87 -1.32 -0.75
N MET A 35 6.05 -2.32 -0.41
CA MET A 35 5.42 -2.40 0.92
C MET A 35 6.44 -2.64 2.05
N GLU A 36 7.49 -3.43 1.81
CA GLU A 36 8.58 -3.61 2.78
C GLU A 36 9.41 -2.33 2.98
N ARG A 37 9.68 -1.58 1.91
CA ARG A 37 10.45 -0.32 1.99
C ARG A 37 9.64 0.85 2.56
N HIS A 38 8.41 1.04 2.09
CA HIS A 38 7.63 2.25 2.35
C HIS A 38 6.52 2.07 3.39
N GLY A 39 6.11 0.84 3.71
CA GLY A 39 5.01 0.60 4.63
C GLY A 39 3.81 -0.10 4.00
N VAL A 40 2.79 -0.39 4.81
CA VAL A 40 1.44 -0.69 4.30
C VAL A 40 0.58 0.58 4.30
N CYS A 41 0.14 1.03 3.12
CA CYS A 41 -0.80 2.16 2.99
C CYS A 41 -2.26 1.77 3.29
N ASN A 42 -3.11 2.77 3.56
CA ASN A 42 -4.54 2.57 3.92
C ASN A 42 -5.39 1.94 2.80
N ILE A 43 -4.93 2.01 1.55
CA ILE A 43 -5.59 1.39 0.39
C ILE A 43 -5.34 -0.11 0.31
N HIS A 44 -4.38 -0.65 1.07
CA HIS A 44 -4.14 -2.08 1.14
C HIS A 44 -5.18 -2.74 2.05
N ARG A 45 -5.77 -3.85 1.58
CA ARG A 45 -6.67 -4.64 2.41
C ARG A 45 -5.86 -5.43 3.43
N THR A 46 -6.02 -5.07 4.70
CA THR A 46 -5.45 -5.78 5.86
C THR A 46 -5.94 -7.23 6.00
N THR A 47 -7.00 -7.61 5.29
CA THR A 47 -7.47 -9.00 5.20
C THR A 47 -6.52 -9.89 4.40
N TYR A 48 -5.65 -9.33 3.55
CA TYR A 48 -4.68 -10.12 2.79
C TYR A 48 -3.52 -10.52 3.70
N ALA A 49 -3.20 -11.82 3.70
CA ALA A 49 -2.09 -12.40 4.46
C ALA A 49 -0.78 -11.59 4.38
N PRO A 50 -0.26 -11.24 3.19
CA PRO A 50 1.01 -10.49 3.11
C PRO A 50 0.93 -9.09 3.73
N VAL A 51 -0.21 -8.41 3.61
CA VAL A 51 -0.40 -7.07 4.20
C VAL A 51 -0.44 -7.15 5.71
N ARG A 52 -1.14 -8.17 6.26
CA ARG A 52 -1.22 -8.40 7.70
C ARG A 52 0.13 -8.74 8.30
N GLU A 53 0.90 -9.60 7.64
CA GLU A 53 2.23 -9.99 8.10
C GLU A 53 3.19 -8.79 8.12
N LEU A 54 3.18 -7.97 7.07
CA LEU A 54 3.98 -6.75 7.01
C LEU A 54 3.57 -5.73 8.08
N LEU A 55 2.27 -5.58 8.35
CA LEU A 55 1.78 -4.73 9.43
C LEU A 55 2.28 -5.21 10.80
N ILE A 56 2.17 -6.51 11.08
CA ILE A 56 2.67 -7.11 12.33
C ILE A 56 4.18 -6.94 12.45
N LYS A 57 4.93 -7.16 11.36
CA LYS A 57 6.39 -6.98 11.31
C LYS A 57 6.78 -5.54 11.63
N GLN A 58 6.10 -4.55 11.03
CA GLN A 58 6.34 -3.13 11.26
C GLN A 58 6.02 -2.69 12.69
N VAL A 59 4.91 -3.17 13.26
CA VAL A 59 4.54 -2.89 14.65
C VAL A 59 5.56 -3.47 15.64
N ARG A 60 6.05 -4.69 15.37
CA ARG A 60 7.11 -5.33 16.19
C ARG A 60 8.44 -4.58 16.12
N LEU A 61 8.86 -4.16 14.93
CA LEU A 61 10.10 -3.40 14.73
C LEU A 61 10.04 -1.99 15.37
N SER A 62 8.87 -1.37 15.42
CA SER A 62 8.69 0.02 15.84
C SER A 62 8.42 0.21 17.35
N LYS A 63 8.64 -0.82 18.20
CA LYS A 63 8.45 -0.78 19.68
C LYS A 63 7.14 -0.08 20.12
N GLY A 64 6.02 -0.40 19.49
CA GLY A 64 4.70 0.12 19.90
C GLY A 64 4.26 1.44 19.27
N LYS A 65 5.07 2.09 18.43
CA LYS A 65 4.55 3.11 17.51
C LYS A 65 4.00 2.41 16.26
N MET A 66 2.68 2.43 16.09
CA MET A 66 2.07 2.08 14.80
C MET A 66 2.76 2.94 13.73
N PRO A 67 3.23 2.36 12.61
CA PRO A 67 3.81 3.16 11.53
C PRO A 67 2.74 4.17 11.13
N ALA A 68 3.04 5.46 11.33
CA ALA A 68 2.13 6.54 11.01
C ALA A 68 1.69 6.32 9.57
N GLN A 69 0.44 5.95 9.40
CA GLN A 69 -0.11 5.65 8.09
C GLN A 69 0.14 6.90 7.25
N ARG A 70 1.01 6.80 6.23
CA ARG A 70 1.33 7.93 5.35
C ARG A 70 0.10 8.15 4.48
N VAL A 71 -0.98 8.62 5.08
CA VAL A 71 -2.24 8.95 4.45
C VAL A 71 -1.97 10.22 3.67
N LYS A 72 -1.56 10.06 2.43
CA LYS A 72 -1.76 11.13 1.47
C LYS A 72 -3.26 11.11 1.17
N VAL A 73 -3.95 12.08 1.75
CA VAL A 73 -5.40 12.28 1.61
C VAL A 73 -5.71 12.30 0.11
N VAL A 74 -6.54 11.38 -0.35
CA VAL A 74 -7.08 11.39 -1.71
C VAL A 74 -8.10 12.54 -1.72
N PRO A 75 -7.88 13.66 -2.43
CA PRO A 75 -8.93 14.65 -2.58
C PRO A 75 -10.07 14.00 -3.38
N ASN A 76 -11.28 14.07 -2.82
CA ASN A 76 -12.52 13.61 -3.44
C ASN A 76 -13.00 14.56 -4.53
#